data_AF-A0A9D6CLM3-F1
#
_entry.id   AF-A0A9D6CLM3-F1
#
_cell.length_a   1.000
_cell.length_b   1.000
_cell.length_c   1.000
_cell.angle_alpha   90.00
_cell.angle_beta   90.00
_cell.angle_gamma   90.00
#
_symmetry.space_group_name_H-M   'P 1'
#
loop_
_entity.id
_entity.type
_entity.pdbx_description
1 polymer ?
#
loop_
_entity_poly.entity_id
_entity_poly.type
_entity_poly.pdbx_seq_one_letter_code
_entity_poly.pdbx_strand_id
1 'polypeptide(L)'
;MNLLETILEAQGGGAVRGLAQNFGIDERQATAAIQQFLPALSSGLKRNVGSEGGLQALLGALEKGSHDQYLQQPERLTRPETVSDGNAILGHLLGGKDVSRQVAGNAAASTGLPVDLLKQMLPIVATMAMGALSKNTAQQGIQSRAAAQQPANDLLGMLTPMLDADGDGSVADDLLGMAAKFFSR
;
A
#
# COMPACT_ATOMS: atom_id res chain seq x y z
N MET A 1 5.75 7.29 -1.35
CA MET A 1 4.39 7.85 -1.24
C MET A 1 3.98 7.92 0.21
N ASN A 2 3.36 9.03 0.64
CA ASN A 2 2.78 9.18 1.96
C ASN A 2 1.41 8.47 2.01
N LEU A 3 1.02 7.93 3.17
CA LEU A 3 -0.27 7.27 3.40
C LEU A 3 -1.45 8.19 3.06
N LEU A 4 -1.33 9.47 3.41
CA LEU A 4 -2.31 10.50 3.04
C LEU A 4 -2.48 10.56 1.52
N GLU A 5 -1.37 10.70 0.79
CA GLU A 5 -1.37 10.77 -0.68
C GLU A 5 -2.06 9.55 -1.28
N THR A 6 -1.72 8.34 -0.83
CA THR A 6 -2.32 7.12 -1.35
C THR A 6 -3.82 7.05 -1.12
N ILE A 7 -4.33 7.58 0.01
CA ILE A 7 -5.77 7.65 0.29
C ILE A 7 -6.46 8.71 -0.56
N LEU A 8 -5.84 9.90 -0.71
CA LEU A 8 -6.40 10.98 -1.51
C LEU A 8 -6.39 10.66 -3.01
N GLU A 9 -5.34 10.01 -3.49
CA GLU A 9 -5.19 9.57 -4.88
C GLU A 9 -5.95 8.28 -5.18
N ALA A 10 -6.45 7.56 -4.17
CA ALA A 10 -7.20 6.32 -4.36
C ALA A 10 -8.42 6.58 -5.26
N GLN A 11 -8.43 5.91 -6.42
CA GLN A 11 -9.42 6.08 -7.48
C GLN A 11 -9.59 7.54 -7.95
N GLY A 12 -8.53 8.35 -7.95
CA GLY A 12 -8.61 9.78 -8.30
C GLY A 12 -9.55 10.55 -7.37
N GLY A 13 -9.40 10.36 -6.05
CA GLY A 13 -10.29 10.96 -5.04
C GLY A 13 -11.62 10.25 -4.84
N GLY A 14 -11.84 9.07 -5.45
CA GLY A 14 -13.07 8.29 -5.29
C GLY A 14 -13.32 7.86 -3.85
N ALA A 15 -12.26 7.56 -3.10
CA ALA A 15 -12.39 7.16 -1.69
C ALA A 15 -12.90 8.31 -0.80
N VAL A 16 -12.39 9.54 -1.01
CA VAL A 16 -12.85 10.74 -0.30
C VAL A 16 -14.29 11.09 -0.66
N ARG A 17 -14.64 11.04 -1.95
CA ARG A 17 -16.01 11.26 -2.43
C ARG A 17 -16.99 10.26 -1.84
N GLY A 18 -16.63 8.98 -1.82
CA GLY A 18 -17.46 7.94 -1.23
C GLY A 18 -17.65 8.13 0.27
N LEU A 19 -16.59 8.52 1.00
CA LEU A 19 -16.71 8.85 2.42
C LEU A 19 -17.64 10.04 2.63
N ALA A 20 -17.48 11.11 1.85
CA ALA A 20 -18.34 12.30 1.92
C ALA A 20 -19.82 11.96 1.69
N GLN A 21 -20.11 11.18 0.64
CA GLN A 21 -21.47 10.74 0.30
C GLN A 21 -22.10 9.86 1.40
N ASN A 22 -21.34 8.91 1.93
CA ASN A 22 -21.82 8.00 2.98
C ASN A 22 -22.19 8.73 4.29
N PHE A 23 -21.50 9.84 4.58
CA PHE A 23 -21.68 10.60 5.81
C PHE A 23 -22.49 11.89 5.63
N GLY A 24 -22.92 12.22 4.41
CA GLY A 24 -23.67 13.43 4.13
C GLY A 24 -22.89 14.72 4.40
N ILE A 25 -21.57 14.69 4.23
CA ILE A 25 -20.66 15.82 4.44
C ILE A 25 -20.03 16.24 3.10
N ASP A 26 -19.40 17.42 3.06
CA ASP A 26 -18.64 17.82 1.88
C ASP A 26 -17.24 17.17 1.82
N GLU A 27 -16.65 17.12 0.61
CA GLU A 27 -15.33 16.49 0.40
C GLU A 27 -14.20 17.17 1.19
N ARG A 28 -14.31 18.48 1.50
CA ARG A 28 -13.31 19.19 2.29
C ARG A 28 -13.40 18.77 3.75
N GLN A 29 -14.61 18.64 4.28
CA GLN A 29 -14.87 18.10 5.62
C GLN A 29 -14.36 16.65 5.75
N ALA A 30 -14.63 15.79 4.75
CA ALA A 30 -14.12 14.43 4.71
C ALA A 30 -12.59 14.38 4.69
N THR A 31 -11.97 15.21 3.84
CA THR A 31 -10.51 15.34 3.76
C THR A 31 -9.91 15.83 5.07
N ALA A 32 -10.51 16.84 5.69
CA ALA A 32 -10.07 17.37 6.97
C ALA A 32 -10.15 16.32 8.08
N ALA A 33 -11.23 15.53 8.15
CA ALA A 33 -11.34 14.43 9.11
C ALA A 33 -10.23 13.40 8.93
N ILE A 34 -9.96 12.97 7.69
CA ILE A 34 -8.86 12.04 7.37
C ILE A 34 -7.52 12.62 7.86
N GLN A 35 -7.25 13.88 7.57
CA GLN A 35 -6.01 14.57 7.98
C GLN A 35 -5.86 14.62 9.50
N GLN A 36 -6.94 14.79 10.26
CA GLN A 36 -6.89 14.79 11.72
C GLN A 36 -6.67 13.40 12.33
N PHE A 37 -7.12 12.33 11.66
CA PHE A 37 -6.96 10.96 12.16
C PHE A 37 -5.59 10.38 11.87
N LEU A 38 -4.99 10.74 10.73
CA LEU A 38 -3.74 10.14 10.26
C LEU A 38 -2.56 10.23 11.22
N PRO A 39 -2.31 11.33 11.96
CA PRO A 39 -1.21 11.37 12.92
C PRO A 39 -1.33 10.29 14.00
N ALA A 40 -2.54 10.08 14.54
CA ALA A 40 -2.79 9.07 15.56
C ALA A 40 -2.63 7.65 14.98
N LEU A 41 -3.20 7.40 13.80
CA LEU A 41 -3.06 6.11 13.10
C LEU A 41 -1.59 5.80 12.76
N SER A 42 -0.85 6.78 12.26
CA SER A 42 0.57 6.65 11.91
C SER A 42 1.43 6.40 13.14
N SER A 43 1.16 7.10 14.24
CA SER A 43 1.85 6.89 15.52
C SER A 43 1.56 5.50 16.08
N GLY A 44 0.31 5.06 16.03
CA GLY A 44 -0.11 3.73 16.45
C GLY A 44 0.54 2.61 15.64
N LEU A 45 0.58 2.79 14.32
CA LEU A 45 1.25 1.87 13.40
C LEU A 45 2.75 1.78 13.69
N LYS A 46 3.44 2.92 13.83
CA LYS A 46 4.87 2.96 14.18
C LYS A 46 5.15 2.21 15.48
N ARG A 47 4.33 2.42 16.52
CA ARG A 47 4.46 1.71 17.80
C ARG A 47 4.29 0.20 17.62
N ASN A 48 3.28 -0.24 16.86
CA ASN A 48 3.05 -1.66 16.63
C ASN A 48 4.17 -2.31 15.82
N VAL A 49 4.62 -1.68 14.74
CA VAL A 49 5.72 -2.22 13.92
C VAL A 49 7.03 -2.31 14.72
N GLY A 50 7.26 -1.37 15.65
CA GLY A 50 8.40 -1.40 16.56
C GLY A 50 8.26 -2.37 17.74
N SER A 51 7.09 -2.99 17.93
CA SER A 51 6.86 -3.98 19.01
C SER A 51 7.29 -5.37 18.56
N GLU A 52 7.64 -6.23 19.53
CA GLU A 52 8.05 -7.62 19.26
C GLU A 52 6.96 -8.38 18.48
N GLY A 53 7.30 -8.90 17.30
CA GLY A 53 6.36 -9.61 16.42
C GLY A 53 5.30 -8.75 15.72
N GLY A 54 5.25 -7.43 15.99
CA GLY A 54 4.20 -6.57 15.45
C GLY A 54 4.30 -6.31 13.95
N LEU A 55 5.53 -6.29 13.40
CA LEU A 55 5.74 -6.26 11.95
C LEU A 55 5.21 -7.54 11.28
N GLN A 56 5.49 -8.72 11.83
CA GLN A 56 5.00 -9.99 11.29
C GLN A 56 3.47 -10.08 11.36
N ALA A 57 2.87 -9.60 12.46
CA ALA A 57 1.43 -9.52 12.60
C ALA A 57 0.81 -8.58 11.54
N LEU A 58 1.43 -7.42 11.29
CA LEU A 58 1.01 -6.51 10.24
C LEU A 58 1.11 -7.16 8.86
N LEU A 59 2.25 -7.77 8.52
CA LEU A 59 2.45 -8.45 7.23
C LEU A 59 1.42 -9.56 7.03
N GLY A 60 1.18 -10.39 8.05
CA GLY A 60 0.16 -11.43 7.99
C GLY A 60 -1.26 -10.88 7.80
N ALA A 61 -1.58 -9.72 8.39
CA ALA A 61 -2.85 -9.05 8.16
C ALA A 61 -2.96 -8.50 6.72
N LEU A 62 -1.89 -7.93 6.19
CA LEU A 62 -1.83 -7.41 4.82
C LEU A 62 -1.92 -8.53 3.77
N GLU A 63 -1.33 -9.69 4.02
CA GLU A 63 -1.38 -10.86 3.13
C GLU A 63 -2.73 -11.58 3.16
N LYS A 64 -3.36 -11.69 4.34
CA LYS A 64 -4.60 -12.46 4.50
C LYS A 64 -5.86 -11.70 4.10
N GLY A 65 -5.86 -10.37 4.16
CA GLY A 65 -7.07 -9.61 3.88
C GLY A 65 -7.00 -8.87 2.56
N SER A 66 -8.07 -9.00 1.78
CA SER A 66 -8.37 -8.19 0.59
C SER A 66 -8.72 -6.74 0.98
N HIS A 67 -7.85 -6.06 1.73
CA HIS A 67 -8.07 -4.72 2.25
C HIS A 67 -8.06 -3.64 1.16
N ASP A 68 -7.51 -3.98 -0.01
CA ASP A 68 -7.55 -3.15 -1.22
C ASP A 68 -8.98 -2.87 -1.69
N GLN A 69 -9.93 -3.76 -1.38
CA GLN A 69 -11.35 -3.59 -1.70
C GLN A 69 -11.97 -2.36 -1.03
N TYR A 70 -11.47 -1.96 0.15
CA TYR A 70 -11.97 -0.79 0.88
C TYR A 70 -11.67 0.52 0.15
N LEU A 71 -10.59 0.56 -0.63
CA LEU A 71 -10.29 1.71 -1.47
C LEU A 71 -10.99 1.66 -2.83
N GLN A 72 -11.42 0.48 -3.29
CA GLN A 72 -11.99 0.24 -4.61
C GLN A 72 -13.53 0.29 -4.64
N GLN A 73 -14.18 -0.02 -3.52
CA GLN A 73 -15.64 -0.16 -3.44
C GLN A 73 -16.20 0.76 -2.34
N PRO A 74 -16.41 2.06 -2.64
CA PRO A 74 -16.84 3.04 -1.64
C PRO A 74 -18.19 2.71 -0.99
N GLU A 75 -19.08 2.00 -1.68
CA GLU A 75 -20.35 1.47 -1.19
C GLU A 75 -20.20 0.41 -0.08
N ARG A 76 -18.99 -0.11 0.13
CA ARG A 76 -18.71 -1.07 1.20
C ARG A 76 -18.17 -0.43 2.46
N LEU A 77 -17.78 0.84 2.41
CA LEU A 77 -17.11 1.53 3.51
C LEU A 77 -17.95 1.55 4.79
N THR A 78 -19.27 1.67 4.66
CA THR A 78 -20.23 1.74 5.78
C THR A 78 -20.83 0.40 6.18
N ARG A 79 -20.42 -0.70 5.54
CA ARG A 79 -20.93 -2.02 5.88
C ARG A 79 -20.49 -2.44 7.29
N PRO A 80 -21.33 -3.21 8.02
CA PRO A 80 -20.99 -3.66 9.37
C PRO A 80 -19.65 -4.39 9.44
N GLU A 81 -19.31 -5.17 8.42
CA GLU A 81 -18.04 -5.90 8.35
C GLU A 81 -16.85 -4.93 8.27
N THR A 82 -16.90 -3.92 7.40
CA THR A 82 -15.85 -2.91 7.26
C THR A 82 -15.67 -2.11 8.56
N VAL A 83 -16.79 -1.76 9.21
CA VAL A 83 -16.74 -1.06 10.50
C VAL A 83 -16.13 -1.94 11.59
N SER A 84 -16.47 -3.23 11.62
CA SER A 84 -15.91 -4.20 12.55
C SER A 84 -14.38 -4.35 12.36
N ASP A 85 -13.94 -4.52 11.11
CA ASP A 85 -12.53 -4.60 10.75
C ASP A 85 -11.78 -3.34 11.16
N GLY A 86 -12.35 -2.17 10.88
CA GLY A 86 -11.82 -0.87 11.30
C GLY A 86 -11.64 -0.77 12.80
N ASN A 87 -12.61 -1.26 13.57
CA ASN A 87 -12.52 -1.28 15.03
C ASN A 87 -11.42 -2.25 15.52
N ALA A 88 -11.24 -3.40 14.88
CA ALA A 88 -10.15 -4.32 15.20
C ALA A 88 -8.78 -3.67 14.92
N ILE A 89 -8.62 -3.04 13.75
CA ILE A 89 -7.43 -2.28 13.38
C ILE A 89 -7.15 -1.19 14.43
N LEU A 90 -8.14 -0.38 14.79
CA LEU A 90 -7.99 0.66 15.82
C LEU A 90 -7.61 0.07 17.18
N GLY A 91 -8.14 -1.10 17.55
CA GLY A 91 -7.76 -1.81 18.77
C GLY A 91 -6.26 -2.11 18.82
N HIS A 92 -5.71 -2.63 17.73
CA HIS A 92 -4.27 -2.85 17.61
C HIS A 92 -3.50 -1.52 17.56
N LEU A 93 -3.87 -0.59 16.68
CA LEU A 93 -3.13 0.66 16.43
C LEU A 93 -3.15 1.61 17.63
N LEU A 94 -4.32 1.86 18.21
CA LEU A 94 -4.50 2.88 19.24
C LEU A 94 -4.53 2.30 20.65
N GLY A 95 -4.62 0.98 20.81
CA GLY A 95 -4.57 0.31 22.11
C GLY A 95 -5.90 0.32 22.88
N GLY A 96 -6.98 0.86 22.30
CA GLY A 96 -8.30 0.78 22.91
C GLY A 96 -9.31 1.81 22.39
N LYS A 97 -10.59 1.59 22.72
CA LYS A 97 -11.70 2.44 22.29
C LYS A 97 -11.64 3.85 22.90
N ASP A 98 -11.04 4.01 24.08
CA ASP A 98 -10.87 5.32 24.72
C ASP A 98 -9.98 6.24 23.90
N VAL A 99 -8.85 5.72 23.42
CA VAL A 99 -7.93 6.48 22.56
C VAL A 99 -8.60 6.84 21.24
N SER A 100 -9.33 5.90 20.61
CA SER A 100 -10.11 6.17 19.41
C SER A 100 -11.15 7.29 19.61
N ARG A 101 -11.83 7.30 20.76
CA ARG A 101 -12.79 8.37 21.10
C ARG A 101 -12.10 9.73 21.28
N GLN A 102 -10.93 9.76 21.91
CA GLN A 102 -10.15 10.99 22.07
C GLN A 102 -9.70 11.54 20.71
N VAL A 103 -9.24 10.67 19.80
CA VAL A 103 -8.87 11.06 18.43
C VAL A 103 -10.05 11.69 17.70
N ALA A 104 -11.26 11.10 17.82
CA ALA A 104 -12.47 11.69 17.26
C ALA A 104 -12.85 13.03 17.90
N GLY A 105 -12.70 13.17 19.22
CA GLY A 105 -12.93 14.43 19.94
C GLY A 105 -12.00 15.55 19.49
N ASN A 106 -10.72 15.26 19.31
CA ASN A 106 -9.73 16.22 18.81
C ASN A 106 -10.05 16.63 17.37
N ALA A 107 -10.44 15.69 16.52
CA ALA A 107 -10.83 15.98 15.14
C ALA A 107 -12.09 16.86 15.08
N ALA A 108 -13.02 16.73 16.02
CA ALA A 108 -14.25 17.54 16.06
C ALA A 108 -13.93 19.04 16.19
N ALA A 109 -12.96 19.38 17.06
CA ALA A 109 -12.53 20.75 17.28
C ALA A 109 -11.96 21.42 16.02
N SER A 110 -11.26 20.65 15.18
CA SER A 110 -10.61 21.16 13.96
C SER A 110 -11.52 21.16 12.73
N THR A 111 -12.43 20.18 12.64
CA THR A 111 -13.26 19.96 11.42
C THR A 111 -14.61 20.64 11.49
N GLY A 112 -15.09 21.01 12.69
CA GLY A 112 -16.45 21.50 12.90
C GLY A 112 -17.53 20.42 12.77
N LEU A 113 -17.14 19.15 12.62
CA LEU A 113 -18.07 18.02 12.52
C LEU A 113 -18.48 17.51 13.92
N PRO A 114 -19.70 16.95 14.06
CA PRO A 114 -20.13 16.32 15.30
C PRO A 114 -19.19 15.19 15.72
N VAL A 115 -18.86 15.11 17.01
CA VAL A 115 -17.97 14.07 17.54
C VAL A 115 -18.49 12.65 17.28
N ASP A 116 -19.81 12.44 17.32
CA ASP A 116 -20.40 11.13 17.06
C ASP A 116 -20.29 10.72 15.60
N LEU A 117 -20.33 11.68 14.67
CA LEU A 117 -20.06 11.43 13.25
C LEU A 117 -18.60 10.97 13.08
N LEU A 118 -17.66 11.69 13.69
CA LEU A 118 -16.23 11.37 13.62
C LEU A 118 -15.88 10.03 14.27
N LYS A 119 -16.58 9.67 15.35
CA LYS A 119 -16.46 8.33 15.98
C LYS A 119 -16.89 7.21 15.02
N GLN A 120 -17.86 7.46 14.14
CA GLN A 120 -18.30 6.51 13.11
C GLN A 120 -17.36 6.50 11.90
N MET A 121 -16.78 7.66 11.55
CA MET A 121 -15.83 7.78 10.44
C MET A 121 -14.48 7.13 10.76
N LEU A 122 -13.98 7.24 11.99
CA LEU A 122 -12.64 6.82 12.37
C LEU A 122 -12.32 5.35 12.03
N PRO A 123 -13.19 4.36 12.33
CA PRO A 123 -12.96 2.96 11.92
C PRO A 123 -12.83 2.79 10.40
N ILE A 124 -13.63 3.51 9.63
CA ILE A 124 -13.62 3.45 8.16
C ILE A 124 -12.33 4.06 7.62
N VAL A 125 -11.89 5.17 8.19
CA VAL A 125 -10.60 5.78 7.80
C VAL A 125 -9.43 4.84 8.17
N ALA A 126 -9.54 4.08 9.26
CA ALA A 126 -8.55 3.07 9.62
C ALA A 126 -8.49 1.90 8.62
N THR A 127 -9.63 1.41 8.11
CA THR A 127 -9.64 0.38 7.04
C THR A 127 -9.08 0.92 5.74
N MET A 128 -9.40 2.17 5.37
CA MET A 128 -8.83 2.85 4.20
C MET A 128 -7.31 2.98 4.32
N ALA A 129 -6.81 3.34 5.50
CA ALA A 129 -5.38 3.40 5.78
C ALA A 129 -4.72 2.02 5.60
N MET A 130 -5.33 0.95 6.12
CA MET A 130 -4.83 -0.42 5.92
C MET A 130 -4.87 -0.85 4.44
N GLY A 131 -5.93 -0.49 3.70
CA GLY A 131 -6.02 -0.73 2.26
C GLY A 131 -4.93 0.00 1.48
N ALA A 132 -4.61 1.23 1.86
CA ALA A 132 -3.52 2.01 1.25
C ALA A 132 -2.14 1.39 1.53
N LEU A 133 -1.92 0.90 2.76
CA LEU A 133 -0.70 0.17 3.12
C LEU A 133 -0.58 -1.15 2.35
N SER A 134 -1.67 -1.91 2.23
CA SER A 134 -1.71 -3.16 1.46
C SER A 134 -1.36 -2.90 -0.01
N LYS A 135 -1.99 -1.89 -0.62
CA LYS A 135 -1.71 -1.52 -2.01
C LYS A 135 -0.24 -1.12 -2.22
N ASN A 136 0.32 -0.31 -1.32
CA ASN A 136 1.71 0.13 -1.42
C ASN A 136 2.69 -1.05 -1.24
N THR A 137 2.41 -1.95 -0.30
CA THR A 137 3.22 -3.16 -0.07
C THR A 137 3.16 -4.11 -1.27
N ALA A 138 1.98 -4.32 -1.85
CA ALA A 138 1.81 -5.11 -3.06
C ALA A 138 2.56 -4.51 -4.26
N GLN A 139 2.46 -3.19 -4.47
CA GLN A 139 3.18 -2.49 -5.53
C GLN A 139 4.70 -2.55 -5.35
N GLN A 140 5.21 -2.46 -4.12
CA GLN A 140 6.63 -2.64 -3.81
C GLN A 140 7.06 -4.08 -4.07
N GLY A 141 6.29 -5.08 -3.63
CA GLY A 141 6.57 -6.49 -3.89
C GLY A 141 6.60 -6.84 -5.38
N ILE A 142 5.74 -6.23 -6.20
CA ILE A 142 5.76 -6.38 -7.65
C ILE A 142 6.99 -5.70 -8.27
N GLN A 143 7.39 -4.52 -7.81
CA GLN A 143 8.64 -3.87 -8.27
C GLN A 143 9.89 -4.66 -7.89
N SER A 144 9.95 -5.19 -6.66
CA SER A 144 11.04 -6.06 -6.21
C SER A 144 11.09 -7.39 -6.96
N ARG A 145 9.92 -7.95 -7.34
CA ARG A 145 9.84 -9.15 -8.16
C ARG A 145 10.11 -8.88 -9.63
N ALA A 146 9.75 -7.72 -10.17
CA ALA A 146 10.15 -7.31 -11.52
C ALA A 146 11.67 -7.06 -11.62
N ALA A 147 12.30 -6.60 -10.53
CA ALA A 147 13.76 -6.53 -10.40
C ALA A 147 14.42 -7.91 -10.20
N ALA A 148 13.71 -8.90 -9.65
CA ALA A 148 14.18 -10.28 -9.45
C ALA A 148 13.75 -11.26 -10.57
N GLN A 149 12.88 -10.82 -11.48
CA GLN A 149 12.45 -11.51 -12.70
C GLN A 149 13.02 -10.77 -13.91
N GLN A 150 14.33 -10.53 -13.90
CA GLN A 150 15.04 -10.84 -15.13
C GLN A 150 15.10 -12.37 -15.22
N PRO A 151 14.43 -13.00 -16.20
CA PRO A 151 14.70 -14.39 -16.52
C PRO A 151 16.19 -14.51 -16.92
N ALA A 152 16.72 -15.73 -16.94
CA ALA A 152 18.12 -16.12 -17.18
C ALA A 152 18.85 -15.54 -18.44
N ASN A 153 18.25 -14.57 -19.13
CA ASN A 153 18.81 -13.79 -20.21
C ASN A 153 19.82 -12.72 -19.74
N ASP A 154 19.90 -12.37 -18.46
CA ASP A 154 20.89 -11.40 -17.94
C ASP A 154 22.24 -12.07 -17.63
N LEU A 155 22.24 -13.37 -17.27
CA LEU A 155 23.49 -14.15 -17.15
C LEU A 155 24.05 -14.48 -18.54
N LEU A 156 23.19 -14.83 -19.50
CA LEU A 156 23.57 -14.88 -20.91
C LEU A 156 23.97 -13.50 -21.44
N GLY A 157 23.30 -12.42 -21.03
CA GLY A 157 23.58 -11.02 -21.36
C GLY A 157 24.89 -10.47 -20.78
N MET A 158 25.33 -11.00 -19.63
CA MET A 158 26.61 -10.69 -18.99
C MET A 158 27.75 -11.54 -19.56
N LEU A 159 27.44 -12.74 -20.08
CA LEU A 159 28.38 -13.58 -20.80
C LEU A 159 28.50 -13.22 -22.29
N THR A 160 27.49 -12.60 -22.90
CA THR A 160 27.53 -12.15 -24.29
C THR A 160 28.67 -11.17 -24.56
N PRO A 161 28.93 -10.09 -23.81
CA PRO A 161 30.09 -9.22 -24.06
C PRO A 161 31.44 -9.86 -23.70
N MET A 162 31.44 -11.05 -23.06
CA MET A 162 32.66 -11.85 -22.89
C MET A 162 32.87 -12.89 -24.01
N LEU A 163 31.80 -13.25 -24.74
CA LEU A 163 31.82 -14.16 -25.89
C LEU A 163 31.89 -13.41 -27.23
N ASP A 164 31.29 -12.22 -27.28
CA ASP A 164 31.33 -11.21 -28.34
C ASP A 164 32.54 -10.30 -28.10
N ALA A 165 33.73 -10.85 -28.29
CA ALA A 165 34.99 -10.20 -27.95
C ALA A 165 35.38 -9.08 -28.95
N ASP A 166 34.74 -9.01 -30.12
CA ASP A 166 34.98 -8.00 -31.15
C ASP A 166 33.80 -7.05 -31.41
N GLY A 167 32.62 -7.32 -30.82
CA GLY A 167 31.52 -6.37 -30.67
C GLY A 167 30.65 -6.20 -31.92
N ASP A 168 30.59 -7.23 -32.78
CA ASP A 168 29.87 -7.17 -34.06
C ASP A 168 28.43 -7.68 -33.99
N GLY A 169 28.03 -8.26 -32.86
CA GLY A 169 26.68 -8.74 -32.59
C GLY A 169 26.32 -10.08 -33.26
N SER A 170 27.30 -10.84 -33.76
CA SER A 170 27.08 -12.04 -34.57
C SER A 170 27.81 -13.29 -34.03
N VAL A 171 27.34 -13.86 -32.92
CA VAL A 171 27.89 -15.11 -32.33
C VAL A 171 27.92 -16.33 -33.27
N ALA A 172 27.14 -16.31 -34.36
CA ALA A 172 27.14 -17.37 -35.36
C ALA A 172 28.41 -17.35 -36.24
N ASP A 173 28.99 -16.17 -36.48
CA ASP A 173 30.18 -16.00 -37.32
C ASP A 173 31.45 -16.43 -36.57
N ASP A 174 31.53 -16.15 -35.26
CA ASP A 174 32.63 -16.61 -34.40
C ASP A 174 32.72 -18.14 -34.28
N LEU A 175 31.56 -18.81 -34.17
CA LEU A 175 31.50 -20.27 -34.09
C LEU A 175 31.85 -20.93 -35.45
N LEU A 176 31.45 -20.30 -36.55
CA LEU A 176 31.82 -20.73 -37.91
C LEU A 176 33.31 -20.49 -38.19
N GLY A 177 33.86 -19.37 -37.72
CA GLY A 177 35.27 -19.02 -37.84
C GLY A 177 36.20 -19.95 -37.04
N MET A 178 35.83 -20.32 -35.82
CA MET A 178 36.59 -21.31 -35.03
C MET A 178 36.54 -22.71 -35.64
N ALA A 179 35.39 -23.13 -36.19
CA ALA A 179 35.25 -24.42 -36.86
C ALA A 179 36.07 -24.47 -38.17
N ALA A 180 36.05 -23.40 -38.97
CA ALA A 180 36.83 -23.30 -40.21
C ALA A 180 38.36 -23.33 -39.93
N LYS A 181 38.81 -22.67 -38.86
CA LYS A 181 40.22 -22.62 -38.44
C LYS A 181 40.75 -23.95 -37.92
N PHE A 182 39.86 -24.84 -37.47
CA PHE A 182 40.21 -26.19 -37.05
C PHE A 182 40.34 -27.17 -38.23
N PHE A 183 39.65 -26.90 -39.34
CA PHE A 183 39.68 -27.72 -40.55
C PHE A 183 40.72 -27.26 -41.60
N SER A 184 41.32 -26.08 -41.43
CA SER A 184 42.32 -25.54 -42.37
C SER A 184 43.79 -25.77 -41.94
N ARG A 185 44.09 -26.86 -41.23
CA ARG A 185 45.45 -27.29 -40.91
C ARG A 185 45.90 -28.44 -41.80
#